data_AF-A0A232ELB8-F1
#
_entry.id   AF-A0A232ELB8-F1
#
_cell.length_a   1.000
_cell.length_b   1.000
_cell.length_c   1.000
_cell.angle_alpha   90.00
_cell.angle_beta   90.00
_cell.angle_gamma   90.00
#
_symmetry.space_group_name_H-M   'P 1'
#
loop_
_entity.id
_entity.type
_entity.pdbx_description
1 polymer ?
#
loop_
_entity_poly.entity_id
_entity_poly.type
_entity_poly.pdbx_seq_one_letter_code
_entity_poly.pdbx_strand_id
1 'polypeptide(L)'
;MRRETGSTSVRPLAVKPWPKLVREGAHAFAGNDERGRFLLRESRAAEGSPVAASSDFSAIMGFVKVVKNKQYFKRYQVKFKRRREGKTDYYARKRLTIQDKNKYNTPKYRLIVRLSNKDITCQVAYSRIEGDKIACAAYSHELPRYGIKVGLTNYAAAYCTGLLLARRLLKKLGLDKLYTGVTEVTGDEYNVEELDKGPGAFKCYLDTGLMRTTTGARIFGAMKGAVDGGLNIPHSLKRFPGYDNESKSLNADVHRQHIFAQHVANYMKTLEEEDDDAFKRQFSQYIKNGITADNIESMYKKAHEAIRANPEPQKVEKKEQAKKKRWNRAKLTLSERKNRVEQKKASFLKTLEGADA
;
A
#
# COMPACT_ATOMS: atom_id res chain seq x y z
N MET A 1 7.04 27.18 -50.89
CA MET A 1 8.05 27.40 -49.82
C MET A 1 8.56 26.06 -49.31
N ARG A 2 9.78 25.69 -49.72
CA ARG A 2 10.52 24.53 -49.17
C ARG A 2 10.72 24.73 -47.67
N ARG A 3 10.42 23.73 -46.85
CA ARG A 3 10.93 23.64 -45.47
C ARG A 3 11.73 22.36 -45.33
N GLU A 4 12.95 22.58 -44.87
CA GLU A 4 14.06 21.65 -44.80
C GLU A 4 13.79 20.50 -43.82
N THR A 5 14.13 19.29 -44.23
CA THR A 5 14.12 18.09 -43.38
C THR A 5 15.40 18.05 -42.55
N GLY A 6 15.33 18.49 -41.29
CA GLY A 6 16.41 18.34 -40.33
C GLY A 6 16.52 16.89 -39.83
N SER A 7 17.55 16.18 -40.26
CA SER A 7 17.90 14.84 -39.78
C SER A 7 18.56 14.92 -38.40
N THR A 8 17.81 14.74 -37.32
CA THR A 8 18.39 14.51 -35.99
C THR A 8 18.83 13.04 -35.84
N SER A 9 20.14 12.80 -35.89
CA SER A 9 20.75 11.51 -35.57
C SER A 9 20.53 11.15 -34.10
N VAL A 10 19.70 10.13 -33.82
CA VAL A 10 19.50 9.59 -32.48
C VAL A 10 20.67 8.65 -32.16
N ARG A 11 21.56 9.06 -31.26
CA ARG A 11 22.62 8.19 -30.73
C ARG A 11 22.01 7.07 -29.87
N PRO A 12 22.40 5.80 -30.02
CA PRO A 12 21.85 4.72 -29.23
C PRO A 12 22.32 4.80 -27.77
N LEU A 13 21.35 4.78 -26.84
CA LEU A 13 21.57 4.68 -25.40
C LEU A 13 22.19 3.32 -25.05
N ALA A 14 23.48 3.34 -24.67
CA ALA A 14 24.18 2.18 -24.14
C ALA A 14 23.55 1.70 -22.83
N VAL A 15 22.98 0.49 -22.85
CA VAL A 15 22.44 -0.21 -21.68
C VAL A 15 23.60 -0.60 -20.75
N LYS A 16 23.63 -0.04 -19.54
CA LYS A 16 24.59 -0.43 -18.49
C LYS A 16 24.20 -1.78 -17.86
N PRO A 17 25.12 -2.73 -17.70
CA PRO A 17 24.88 -3.91 -16.88
C PRO A 17 24.88 -3.54 -15.39
N TRP A 18 23.93 -4.09 -14.64
CA TRP A 18 23.90 -3.98 -13.17
C TRP A 18 24.90 -4.96 -12.53
N PRO A 19 25.49 -4.63 -11.37
CA PRO A 19 26.41 -5.53 -10.67
C PRO A 19 25.64 -6.71 -10.09
N LYS A 20 26.17 -7.92 -10.28
CA LYS A 20 25.75 -9.12 -9.55
C LYS A 20 26.08 -8.90 -8.06
N LEU A 21 25.06 -8.70 -7.23
CA LEU A 21 25.16 -9.05 -5.82
C LEU A 21 24.94 -10.56 -5.75
N VAL A 22 26.03 -11.31 -5.58
CA VAL A 22 25.93 -12.68 -5.07
C VAL A 22 25.73 -12.51 -3.56
N ARG A 23 24.50 -12.74 -3.10
CA ARG A 23 24.25 -13.10 -1.70
C ARG A 23 24.46 -14.60 -1.64
N GLU A 24 25.57 -15.04 -1.06
CA GLU A 24 25.68 -16.40 -0.54
C GLU A 24 24.67 -16.52 0.62
N GLY A 25 23.55 -17.17 0.33
CA GLY A 25 22.60 -17.64 1.32
C GLY A 25 22.73 -19.15 1.35
N ALA A 26 23.61 -19.67 2.20
CA ALA A 26 23.53 -21.05 2.62
C ALA A 26 22.29 -21.18 3.52
N HIS A 27 21.28 -21.90 3.03
CA HIS A 27 20.21 -22.41 3.86
C HIS A 27 20.79 -23.55 4.70
N ALA A 28 21.19 -23.24 5.94
CA ALA A 28 21.40 -24.24 6.97
C ALA A 28 20.04 -24.54 7.60
N PHE A 29 19.60 -25.79 7.50
CA PHE A 29 18.54 -26.35 8.32
C PHE A 29 18.98 -26.26 9.79
N ALA A 30 18.27 -25.48 10.60
CA ALA A 30 18.44 -25.46 12.04
C ALA A 30 17.60 -26.60 12.64
N GLY A 31 18.26 -27.70 13.01
CA GLY A 31 17.77 -28.61 14.03
C GLY A 31 18.20 -28.08 15.40
N ASN A 32 17.24 -27.97 16.32
CA ASN A 32 17.50 -27.66 17.71
C ASN A 32 18.05 -28.91 18.40
N ASP A 33 19.17 -28.77 19.11
CA ASP A 33 19.49 -29.67 20.22
C ASP A 33 19.79 -28.85 21.47
N GLU A 34 19.28 -29.37 22.57
CA GLU A 34 19.19 -28.76 23.88
C GLU A 34 20.57 -28.57 24.52
N ARG A 35 20.81 -27.35 25.05
CA ARG A 35 21.88 -26.87 25.96
C ARG A 35 22.72 -25.76 25.33
N GLY A 36 22.13 -24.57 25.25
CA GLY A 36 22.85 -23.34 24.97
C GLY A 36 24.03 -23.14 25.92
N ARG A 37 25.26 -23.16 25.36
CA ARG A 37 26.45 -22.62 26.00
C ARG A 37 27.45 -22.17 24.93
N PHE A 38 27.75 -20.88 24.94
CA PHE A 38 28.72 -20.22 24.06
C PHE A 38 30.08 -20.28 24.76
N LEU A 39 31.07 -20.99 24.20
CA LEU A 39 32.44 -20.99 24.69
C LEU A 39 33.33 -20.25 23.70
N LEU A 40 33.84 -19.10 24.15
CA LEU A 40 34.88 -18.31 23.50
C LEU A 40 36.21 -19.07 23.68
N ARG A 41 36.83 -19.55 22.60
CA ARG A 41 38.20 -20.07 22.63
C ARG A 41 39.06 -19.23 21.70
N GLU A 42 39.85 -18.35 22.29
CA GLU A 42 40.98 -17.69 21.63
C GLU A 42 42.02 -18.74 21.26
N SER A 43 42.39 -18.81 19.98
CA SER A 43 43.55 -19.56 19.51
C SER A 43 44.48 -18.64 18.76
N ARG A 44 45.68 -18.52 19.32
CA ARG A 44 46.84 -17.74 18.86
C ARG A 44 47.19 -17.97 17.40
N ALA A 45 47.58 -16.89 16.72
CA ALA A 45 48.24 -16.93 15.43
C ALA A 45 49.64 -17.56 15.56
N ALA A 46 49.91 -18.54 14.71
CA ALA A 46 51.25 -19.03 14.42
C ALA A 46 51.47 -18.88 12.90
N GLU A 47 52.54 -18.19 12.55
CA GLU A 47 53.05 -17.99 11.19
C GLU A 47 53.58 -19.32 10.62
N GLY A 48 53.40 -19.56 9.32
CA GLY A 48 54.16 -20.60 8.61
C GLY A 48 53.50 -21.23 7.39
N SER A 49 54.02 -20.86 6.21
CA SER A 49 54.02 -21.56 4.91
C SER A 49 52.80 -21.45 3.96
N PRO A 50 53.02 -21.18 2.64
CA PRO A 50 51.97 -21.07 1.64
C PRO A 50 51.57 -22.47 1.18
N VAL A 51 50.37 -22.91 1.56
CA VAL A 51 49.79 -24.12 0.99
C VAL A 51 49.35 -23.78 -0.43
N ALA A 52 50.03 -24.38 -1.41
CA ALA A 52 49.68 -24.34 -2.82
C ALA A 52 48.18 -24.61 -2.98
N ALA A 53 47.45 -23.64 -3.52
CA ALA A 53 46.05 -23.79 -3.86
C ALA A 53 45.96 -24.80 -5.01
N SER A 54 45.82 -26.07 -4.67
CA SER A 54 45.45 -27.11 -5.62
C SER A 54 44.10 -26.74 -6.23
N SER A 55 44.15 -26.58 -7.53
CA SER A 55 43.07 -26.20 -8.41
C SER A 55 42.11 -27.37 -8.62
N ASP A 56 41.41 -27.82 -7.58
CA ASP A 56 40.44 -28.92 -7.70
C ASP A 56 39.12 -28.61 -6.97
N PHE A 57 38.51 -27.48 -7.35
CA PHE A 57 37.07 -27.23 -7.17
C PHE A 57 36.37 -27.20 -8.54
N SER A 58 36.64 -28.21 -9.36
CA SER A 58 35.81 -28.61 -10.50
C SER A 58 35.46 -30.08 -10.23
N ALA A 59 34.22 -30.54 -10.12
CA ALA A 59 33.22 -30.51 -11.16
C ALA A 59 31.88 -31.05 -10.61
N ILE A 60 31.13 -30.20 -9.88
CA ILE A 60 29.68 -30.38 -9.72
C ILE A 60 28.98 -29.04 -10.00
N MET A 61 29.37 -28.36 -11.08
CA MET A 61 28.62 -27.22 -11.61
C MET A 61 27.73 -27.72 -12.75
N GLY A 62 26.45 -27.93 -12.44
CA GLY A 62 25.48 -28.57 -13.30
C GLY A 62 25.38 -28.00 -14.72
N PHE A 63 25.11 -28.89 -15.67
CA PHE A 63 24.86 -28.66 -17.10
C PHE A 63 23.60 -27.82 -17.37
N VAL A 64 23.52 -26.59 -16.85
CA VAL A 64 22.37 -25.70 -17.06
C VAL A 64 22.71 -24.65 -18.11
N LYS A 65 22.05 -24.75 -19.28
CA LYS A 65 22.15 -23.75 -20.35
C LYS A 65 21.80 -22.35 -19.82
N VAL A 66 22.67 -21.37 -20.07
CA VAL A 66 22.43 -19.98 -19.68
C VAL A 66 21.32 -19.36 -20.52
N VAL A 67 20.09 -19.39 -20.00
CA VAL A 67 18.88 -18.87 -20.69
C VAL A 67 18.84 -17.33 -20.72
N LYS A 68 19.27 -16.65 -19.64
CA LYS A 68 19.27 -15.19 -19.53
C LYS A 68 20.53 -14.57 -20.14
N ASN A 69 20.75 -14.80 -21.42
CA ASN A 69 21.91 -14.31 -22.18
C ASN A 69 21.67 -12.92 -22.81
N LYS A 70 22.67 -12.37 -23.50
CA LYS A 70 22.57 -11.07 -24.20
C LYS A 70 21.43 -11.07 -25.24
N GLN A 71 21.21 -12.19 -25.93
CA GLN A 71 20.15 -12.34 -26.94
C GLN A 71 18.74 -12.32 -26.31
N TYR A 72 18.58 -12.85 -25.10
CA TYR A 72 17.34 -12.78 -24.32
C TYR A 72 17.00 -11.32 -24.01
N PHE A 73 17.93 -10.57 -23.41
CA PHE A 73 17.66 -9.17 -23.02
C PHE A 73 17.42 -8.24 -24.21
N LYS A 74 17.99 -8.52 -25.39
CA LYS A 74 17.69 -7.78 -26.62
C LYS A 74 16.22 -7.92 -27.07
N ARG A 75 15.59 -9.06 -26.78
CA ARG A 75 14.19 -9.38 -27.16
C ARG A 75 13.21 -9.21 -26.00
N TYR A 76 13.71 -8.98 -24.79
CA TYR A 76 12.89 -8.91 -23.59
C TYR A 76 12.07 -7.61 -23.56
N GLN A 77 10.77 -7.72 -23.82
CA GLN A 77 9.85 -6.60 -23.69
C GLN A 77 9.41 -6.44 -22.23
N VAL A 78 9.79 -5.32 -21.63
CA VAL A 78 9.38 -5.00 -20.26
C VAL A 78 7.90 -4.66 -20.18
N LYS A 79 7.20 -5.19 -19.18
CA LYS A 79 5.85 -4.75 -18.85
C LYS A 79 5.88 -3.31 -18.28
N PHE A 80 4.73 -2.64 -18.27
CA PHE A 80 4.62 -1.28 -17.72
C PHE A 80 5.10 -1.20 -16.26
N LYS A 81 5.68 -0.05 -15.88
CA LYS A 81 6.33 0.16 -14.57
C LYS A 81 5.49 -0.34 -13.39
N ARG A 82 4.23 0.09 -13.26
CA ARG A 82 3.33 -0.32 -12.16
C ARG A 82 2.94 -1.80 -12.18
N ARG A 83 2.99 -2.47 -13.35
CA ARG A 83 2.77 -3.92 -13.45
C ARG A 83 3.98 -4.69 -12.93
N ARG A 84 5.20 -4.21 -13.25
CA ARG A 84 6.45 -4.77 -12.71
C ARG A 84 6.57 -4.58 -11.19
N GLU A 85 6.07 -3.45 -10.68
CA GLU A 85 5.97 -3.20 -9.23
C GLU A 85 4.81 -3.96 -8.56
N GLY A 86 3.96 -4.66 -9.31
CA GLY A 86 2.82 -5.40 -8.75
C GLY A 86 1.75 -4.52 -8.09
N LYS A 87 1.59 -3.26 -8.52
CA LYS A 87 0.67 -2.28 -7.89
C LYS A 87 -0.62 -2.03 -8.66
N THR A 88 -0.68 -2.45 -9.92
CA THR A 88 -1.81 -2.13 -10.79
C THR A 88 -2.04 -3.22 -11.80
N ASP A 89 -3.28 -3.69 -11.83
CA ASP A 89 -3.81 -4.38 -13.00
C ASP A 89 -4.34 -3.36 -14.01
N TYR A 90 -3.71 -3.33 -15.18
CA TYR A 90 -4.12 -2.43 -16.27
C TYR A 90 -5.42 -2.88 -16.94
N TYR A 91 -5.81 -4.14 -16.82
CA TYR A 91 -7.06 -4.65 -17.38
C TYR A 91 -8.27 -4.09 -16.63
N ALA A 92 -8.28 -4.18 -15.29
CA ALA A 92 -9.27 -3.54 -14.44
C ALA A 92 -9.24 -2.01 -14.58
N ARG A 93 -8.04 -1.40 -14.55
CA ARG A 93 -7.90 0.06 -14.66
C ARG A 93 -8.45 0.62 -15.97
N LYS A 94 -8.23 -0.08 -17.10
CA LYS A 94 -8.75 0.33 -18.41
C LYS A 94 -10.27 0.47 -18.38
N ARG A 95 -10.98 -0.51 -17.81
CA ARG A 95 -12.45 -0.51 -17.71
C ARG A 95 -12.99 0.56 -16.77
N LEU A 96 -12.27 0.81 -15.69
CA LEU A 96 -12.71 1.76 -14.67
C LEU A 96 -12.51 3.22 -15.09
N THR A 97 -11.43 3.51 -15.81
CA THR A 97 -11.01 4.90 -16.11
C THR A 97 -11.50 5.44 -17.44
N ILE A 98 -11.74 4.58 -18.43
CA ILE A 98 -12.25 5.02 -19.74
C ILE A 98 -13.66 5.57 -19.57
N GLN A 99 -13.88 6.75 -20.15
CA GLN A 99 -15.15 7.44 -20.26
C GLN A 99 -15.63 7.36 -21.71
N ASP A 100 -16.95 7.38 -21.88
CA ASP A 100 -17.57 7.44 -23.22
C ASP A 100 -17.18 8.74 -23.92
N LYS A 101 -16.83 8.65 -25.21
CA LYS A 101 -16.33 9.81 -25.96
C LYS A 101 -17.37 10.92 -26.14
N ASN A 102 -18.67 10.56 -26.14
CA ASN A 102 -19.78 11.51 -26.20
C ASN A 102 -19.95 12.35 -24.92
N LYS A 103 -19.29 11.99 -23.82
CA LYS A 103 -19.24 12.78 -22.58
C LYS A 103 -18.06 13.76 -22.56
N TYR A 104 -17.27 13.81 -23.63
CA TYR A 104 -16.15 14.74 -23.83
C TYR A 104 -15.23 14.86 -22.60
N ASN A 105 -15.26 16.00 -21.91
CA ASN A 105 -14.34 16.35 -20.84
C ASN A 105 -14.87 15.98 -19.44
N THR A 106 -16.06 15.36 -19.36
CA THR A 106 -16.71 15.03 -18.09
C THR A 106 -15.89 13.97 -17.34
N PRO A 107 -15.37 14.29 -16.14
CA PRO A 107 -14.51 13.37 -15.39
C PRO A 107 -15.30 12.15 -14.91
N LYS A 108 -14.70 10.97 -15.10
CA LYS A 108 -15.19 9.72 -14.49
C LYS A 108 -14.51 9.54 -13.13
N TYR A 109 -15.26 9.76 -12.06
CA TYR A 109 -14.75 9.68 -10.69
C TYR A 109 -14.70 8.24 -10.18
N ARG A 110 -13.64 7.92 -9.44
CA ARG A 110 -13.47 6.63 -8.78
C ARG A 110 -13.09 6.81 -7.31
N LEU A 111 -13.65 5.96 -6.47
CA LEU A 111 -13.30 5.81 -5.07
C LEU A 111 -12.18 4.77 -4.96
N ILE A 112 -10.95 5.24 -4.78
CA ILE A 112 -9.78 4.42 -4.55
C ILE A 112 -9.67 4.09 -3.07
N VAL A 113 -9.83 2.82 -2.73
CA VAL A 113 -9.61 2.31 -1.37
C VAL A 113 -8.33 1.47 -1.37
N ARG A 114 -7.38 1.81 -0.50
CA ARG A 114 -6.14 1.07 -0.31
C ARG A 114 -5.94 0.74 1.16
N LEU A 115 -5.80 -0.54 1.45
CA LEU A 115 -5.46 -1.03 2.77
C LEU A 115 -3.95 -1.24 2.84
N SER A 116 -3.31 -0.64 3.84
CA SER A 116 -1.94 -0.93 4.23
C SER A 116 -1.94 -1.60 5.61
N ASN A 117 -0.77 -2.02 6.09
CA ASN A 117 -0.67 -2.73 7.37
C ASN A 117 -1.05 -1.85 8.58
N LYS A 118 -0.94 -0.53 8.46
CA LYS A 118 -1.17 0.41 9.57
C LYS A 118 -2.15 1.55 9.24
N ASP A 119 -2.63 1.63 8.00
CA ASP A 119 -3.47 2.74 7.56
C ASP A 119 -4.44 2.31 6.45
N ILE A 120 -5.62 2.92 6.45
CA ILE A 120 -6.61 2.85 5.39
C ILE A 120 -6.62 4.19 4.66
N THR A 121 -6.41 4.15 3.35
CA THR A 121 -6.42 5.33 2.49
C THR A 121 -7.63 5.27 1.56
N CYS A 122 -8.47 6.31 1.64
CA CYS A 122 -9.62 6.48 0.76
C CYS A 122 -9.45 7.78 -0.03
N GLN A 123 -9.55 7.71 -1.36
CA GLN A 123 -9.35 8.86 -2.25
C GLN A 123 -10.40 8.87 -3.34
N VAL A 124 -10.91 10.05 -3.69
CA VAL A 124 -11.67 10.24 -4.93
C VAL A 124 -10.75 10.82 -5.99
N ALA A 125 -10.64 10.14 -7.12
CA ALA A 125 -9.76 10.53 -8.22
C ALA A 125 -10.46 10.47 -9.56
N TYR A 126 -9.96 11.23 -10.54
CA TYR A 126 -10.29 11.07 -11.95
C TYR A 126 -9.00 11.09 -12.77
N SER A 127 -9.05 10.53 -13.98
CA SER A 127 -7.86 10.39 -14.82
C SER A 127 -7.73 11.55 -15.82
N ARG A 128 -6.50 12.05 -15.98
CA ARG A 128 -6.07 12.97 -17.05
C ARG A 128 -4.85 12.38 -17.75
N ILE A 129 -4.47 12.96 -18.89
CA ILE A 129 -3.33 12.51 -19.71
C ILE A 129 -2.01 12.57 -18.91
N GLU A 130 -1.80 13.64 -18.14
CA GLU A 130 -0.62 13.81 -17.29
C GLU A 130 -0.56 12.80 -16.12
N GLY A 131 -1.72 12.31 -15.69
CA GLY A 131 -1.87 11.50 -14.50
C GLY A 131 -3.21 11.69 -13.82
N ASP A 132 -3.40 10.97 -12.72
CA ASP A 132 -4.63 11.04 -11.93
C ASP A 132 -4.63 12.31 -11.07
N LYS A 133 -5.75 13.03 -11.05
CA LYS A 133 -5.96 14.18 -10.17
C LYS A 133 -6.84 13.71 -9.01
N ILE A 134 -6.40 13.96 -7.78
CA ILE A 134 -7.13 13.62 -6.56
C ILE A 134 -8.06 14.77 -6.21
N ALA A 135 -9.37 14.51 -6.16
CA ALA A 135 -10.38 15.49 -5.79
C ALA A 135 -10.46 15.67 -4.26
N CYS A 136 -10.40 14.56 -3.53
CA CYS A 136 -10.45 14.51 -2.07
C CYS A 136 -9.70 13.26 -1.57
N ALA A 137 -9.15 13.33 -0.36
CA ALA A 137 -8.49 12.22 0.32
C ALA A 137 -8.87 12.22 1.81
N ALA A 138 -8.92 11.03 2.40
CA ALA A 138 -9.07 10.79 3.82
C ALA A 138 -8.24 9.57 4.22
N TYR A 139 -7.76 9.58 5.45
CA TYR A 139 -6.87 8.54 5.97
C TYR A 139 -7.30 8.10 7.37
N SER A 140 -7.02 6.84 7.73
CA SER A 140 -7.38 6.34 9.05
C SER A 140 -6.56 6.98 10.18
N HIS A 141 -5.34 7.42 9.89
CA HIS A 141 -4.53 8.17 10.87
C HIS A 141 -5.08 9.57 11.21
N GLU A 142 -6.11 10.05 10.51
CA GLU A 142 -6.86 11.26 10.90
C GLU A 142 -7.97 10.96 11.91
N LEU A 143 -8.42 9.70 12.01
CA LEU A 143 -9.52 9.28 12.90
C LEU A 143 -9.29 9.53 14.41
N PRO A 144 -8.05 9.53 14.94
CA PRO A 144 -7.81 9.91 16.33
C PRO A 144 -8.35 11.30 16.72
N ARG A 145 -8.45 12.24 15.76
CA ARG A 145 -9.07 13.55 15.99
C ARG A 145 -10.56 13.46 16.29
N TYR A 146 -11.23 12.42 15.80
CA TYR A 146 -12.65 12.17 15.97
C TYR A 146 -12.94 11.15 17.09
N GLY A 147 -11.93 10.83 17.92
CA GLY A 147 -12.09 9.95 19.09
C GLY A 147 -11.59 8.52 18.91
N ILE A 148 -11.29 8.07 17.68
CA ILE A 148 -10.81 6.70 17.43
C ILE A 148 -9.28 6.67 17.50
N LYS A 149 -8.73 6.43 18.69
CA LYS A 149 -7.27 6.45 18.91
C LYS A 149 -6.56 5.16 18.47
N VAL A 150 -7.27 4.03 18.46
CA VAL A 150 -6.73 2.69 18.19
C VAL A 150 -7.59 1.95 17.16
N GLY A 151 -7.10 0.81 16.65
CA GLY A 151 -7.89 -0.02 15.74
C GLY A 151 -8.05 0.55 14.31
N LEU A 152 -7.09 1.36 13.85
CA LEU A 152 -7.19 2.14 12.60
C LEU A 152 -7.29 1.30 11.30
N THR A 153 -7.13 -0.02 11.39
CA THR A 153 -7.18 -0.92 10.24
C THR A 153 -8.33 -1.91 10.26
N ASN A 154 -9.25 -1.85 11.23
CA ASN A 154 -10.41 -2.75 11.27
C ASN A 154 -11.53 -2.34 10.27
N TYR A 155 -12.64 -3.06 10.27
CA TYR A 155 -13.80 -2.76 9.40
C TYR A 155 -14.46 -1.41 9.75
N ALA A 156 -14.62 -1.14 11.04
CA ALA A 156 -15.22 0.10 11.55
C ALA A 156 -14.41 1.36 11.19
N ALA A 157 -13.08 1.30 11.29
CA ALA A 157 -12.19 2.34 10.83
C ALA A 157 -12.28 2.53 9.31
N ALA A 158 -12.42 1.44 8.54
CA ALA A 158 -12.65 1.55 7.10
C ALA A 158 -13.94 2.33 6.80
N TYR A 159 -15.04 1.97 7.48
CA TYR A 159 -16.31 2.70 7.40
C TYR A 159 -16.15 4.19 7.73
N CYS A 160 -15.53 4.51 8.87
CA CYS A 160 -15.28 5.88 9.30
C CYS A 160 -14.46 6.68 8.27
N THR A 161 -13.41 6.08 7.68
CA THR A 161 -12.62 6.75 6.64
C THR A 161 -13.42 7.03 5.37
N GLY A 162 -14.33 6.12 5.00
CA GLY A 162 -15.25 6.31 3.87
C GLY A 162 -16.23 7.45 4.12
N LEU A 163 -16.84 7.46 5.32
CA LEU A 163 -17.75 8.51 5.77
C LEU A 163 -17.05 9.88 5.78
N LEU A 164 -15.83 9.95 6.34
CA LEU A 164 -15.03 11.16 6.37
C LEU A 164 -14.72 11.68 4.95
N LEU A 165 -14.35 10.80 4.03
CA LEU A 165 -14.09 11.17 2.64
C LEU A 165 -15.34 11.75 1.96
N ALA A 166 -16.49 11.09 2.15
CA ALA A 166 -17.76 11.51 1.57
C ALA A 166 -18.18 12.88 2.08
N ARG A 167 -18.24 13.08 3.40
CA ARG A 167 -18.61 14.37 4.00
C ARG A 167 -17.65 15.49 3.61
N ARG A 168 -16.34 15.20 3.54
CA ARG A 168 -15.32 16.17 3.10
C ARG A 168 -15.49 16.56 1.64
N LEU A 169 -15.78 15.60 0.77
CA LEU A 169 -15.99 15.85 -0.65
C LEU A 169 -17.28 16.64 -0.90
N LEU A 170 -18.39 16.25 -0.26
CA LEU A 170 -19.67 16.94 -0.42
C LEU A 170 -19.59 18.37 0.11
N LYS A 171 -18.94 18.60 1.26
CA LYS A 171 -18.70 19.96 1.78
C LYS A 171 -17.87 20.81 0.82
N LYS A 172 -16.83 20.23 0.21
CA LYS A 172 -16.01 20.89 -0.80
C LYS A 172 -16.79 21.27 -2.07
N LEU A 173 -17.84 20.52 -2.39
CA LEU A 173 -18.70 20.74 -3.56
C LEU A 173 -19.99 21.53 -3.22
N GLY A 174 -20.23 21.87 -1.95
CA GLY A 174 -21.46 22.53 -1.50
C GLY A 174 -22.72 21.63 -1.56
N LEU A 175 -22.55 20.31 -1.54
CA LEU A 175 -23.64 19.31 -1.62
C LEU A 175 -23.94 18.62 -0.28
N ASP A 176 -23.29 19.05 0.79
CA ASP A 176 -23.33 18.44 2.12
C ASP A 176 -24.73 18.49 2.77
N LYS A 177 -25.48 19.57 2.53
CA LYS A 177 -26.86 19.73 3.04
C LYS A 177 -27.90 18.97 2.23
N LEU A 178 -27.68 18.83 0.92
CA LEU A 178 -28.62 18.16 0.01
C LEU A 178 -28.55 16.64 0.18
N TYR A 179 -27.34 16.10 0.22
CA TYR A 179 -27.09 14.67 0.34
C TYR A 179 -26.48 14.37 1.70
N THR A 180 -27.32 14.30 2.73
CA THR A 180 -26.89 13.98 4.10
C THR A 180 -26.56 12.50 4.28
N GLY A 181 -27.19 11.62 3.48
CA GLY A 181 -27.04 10.18 3.61
C GLY A 181 -27.76 9.62 4.84
N VAL A 182 -27.35 8.45 5.31
CA VAL A 182 -27.96 7.78 6.46
C VAL A 182 -27.45 8.40 7.77
N THR A 183 -28.32 9.08 8.53
CA THR A 183 -27.98 9.67 9.83
C THR A 183 -27.80 8.59 10.90
N GLU A 184 -28.71 7.62 10.95
CA GLU A 184 -28.69 6.52 11.92
C GLU A 184 -28.27 5.22 11.23
N VAL A 185 -27.10 4.71 11.59
CA VAL A 185 -26.50 3.58 10.90
C VAL A 185 -27.21 2.27 11.28
N THR A 186 -28.07 1.79 10.37
CA THR A 186 -28.80 0.51 10.47
C THR A 186 -28.02 -0.68 9.91
N GLY A 187 -27.09 -0.45 8.98
CA GLY A 187 -26.35 -1.50 8.29
C GLY A 187 -27.07 -2.08 7.06
N ASP A 188 -28.27 -1.62 6.75
CA ASP A 188 -29.05 -2.11 5.62
C ASP A 188 -28.63 -1.46 4.27
N GLU A 189 -29.24 -1.90 3.17
CA GLU A 189 -29.10 -1.29 1.86
C GLU A 189 -29.48 0.20 1.92
N TYR A 190 -28.61 1.02 1.35
CA TYR A 190 -28.91 2.42 1.13
C TYR A 190 -28.26 2.84 -0.18
N ASN A 191 -29.04 3.42 -1.07
CA ASN A 191 -28.56 4.03 -2.30
C ASN A 191 -29.06 5.48 -2.29
N VAL A 192 -28.16 6.42 -2.57
CA VAL A 192 -28.53 7.84 -2.63
C VAL A 192 -29.35 8.07 -3.88
N GLU A 193 -30.61 8.44 -3.69
CA GLU A 193 -31.50 8.85 -4.77
C GLU A 193 -31.17 10.28 -5.23
N GLU A 194 -31.36 10.55 -6.52
CA GLU A 194 -31.20 11.89 -7.08
C GLU A 194 -32.43 12.74 -6.73
N LEU A 195 -32.24 14.05 -6.56
CA LEU A 195 -33.35 14.96 -6.25
C LEU A 195 -34.04 15.36 -7.57
N ASP A 196 -35.37 15.46 -7.57
CA ASP A 196 -36.13 15.89 -8.75
C ASP A 196 -35.71 17.29 -9.26
N LYS A 197 -35.34 18.17 -8.33
CA LYS A 197 -34.90 19.54 -8.61
C LYS A 197 -33.61 19.84 -7.86
N GLY A 198 -32.47 19.75 -8.55
CA GLY A 198 -31.18 20.12 -8.02
C GLY A 198 -30.00 19.47 -8.75
N PRO A 199 -28.75 19.73 -8.30
CA PRO A 199 -27.58 19.00 -8.77
C PRO A 199 -27.69 17.53 -8.37
N GLY A 200 -27.47 16.61 -9.30
CA GLY A 200 -27.50 15.18 -9.01
C GLY A 200 -26.44 14.75 -7.99
N ALA A 201 -26.68 13.60 -7.35
CA ALA A 201 -25.79 13.03 -6.34
C ALA A 201 -24.40 12.75 -6.91
N PHE A 202 -23.35 12.94 -6.11
CA PHE A 202 -21.98 12.73 -6.58
C PHE A 202 -21.72 11.24 -6.86
N LYS A 203 -21.66 10.89 -8.14
CA LYS A 203 -21.45 9.52 -8.60
C LYS A 203 -19.98 9.15 -8.68
N CYS A 204 -19.57 8.06 -8.03
CA CYS A 204 -18.24 7.50 -8.21
C CYS A 204 -18.22 5.97 -8.20
N TYR A 205 -17.16 5.39 -8.78
CA TYR A 205 -17.01 3.93 -8.93
C TYR A 205 -15.92 3.37 -8.03
N LEU A 206 -16.16 2.25 -7.35
CA LEU A 206 -15.18 1.63 -6.48
C LEU A 206 -13.96 1.09 -7.26
N ASP A 207 -12.75 1.52 -6.88
CA ASP A 207 -11.46 1.00 -7.33
C ASP A 207 -10.83 0.16 -6.21
N THR A 208 -10.99 -1.16 -6.29
CA THR A 208 -10.40 -2.13 -5.35
C THR A 208 -8.92 -2.43 -5.63
N GLY A 209 -8.40 -2.00 -6.78
CA GLY A 209 -7.02 -2.26 -7.21
C GLY A 209 -6.76 -3.74 -7.44
N LEU A 210 -5.83 -4.31 -6.67
CA LEU A 210 -5.46 -5.74 -6.72
C LEU A 210 -6.04 -6.55 -5.56
N MET A 211 -6.83 -5.90 -4.70
CA MET A 211 -7.41 -6.56 -3.53
C MET A 211 -8.52 -7.51 -3.95
N ARG A 212 -8.57 -8.67 -3.30
CA ARG A 212 -9.64 -9.65 -3.55
C ARG A 212 -10.97 -9.11 -3.05
N THR A 213 -12.00 -9.27 -3.87
CA THR A 213 -13.38 -8.84 -3.59
C THR A 213 -14.15 -9.95 -2.85
N THR A 214 -13.65 -10.35 -1.68
CA THR A 214 -14.31 -11.33 -0.81
C THR A 214 -15.41 -10.67 0.02
N THR A 215 -16.40 -11.46 0.41
CA THR A 215 -17.46 -11.02 1.33
C THR A 215 -16.84 -10.67 2.69
N GLY A 216 -17.27 -9.54 3.27
CA GLY A 216 -16.73 -9.02 4.53
C GLY A 216 -15.38 -8.28 4.41
N ALA A 217 -14.84 -8.09 3.20
CA ALA A 217 -13.60 -7.33 3.05
C ALA A 217 -13.78 -5.86 3.47
N ARG A 218 -12.81 -5.32 4.21
CA ARG A 218 -12.79 -3.93 4.73
C ARG A 218 -12.97 -2.85 3.65
N ILE A 219 -12.65 -3.16 2.39
CA ILE A 219 -12.86 -2.24 1.26
C ILE A 219 -14.34 -1.93 1.07
N PHE A 220 -15.21 -2.93 1.27
CA PHE A 220 -16.65 -2.74 1.21
C PHE A 220 -17.17 -1.94 2.41
N GLY A 221 -16.51 -2.03 3.58
CA GLY A 221 -16.80 -1.15 4.72
C GLY A 221 -16.52 0.32 4.41
N ALA A 222 -15.37 0.62 3.80
CA ALA A 222 -15.06 1.98 3.34
C ALA A 222 -16.03 2.48 2.26
N MET A 223 -16.46 1.61 1.34
CA MET A 223 -17.51 1.96 0.39
C MET A 223 -18.84 2.24 1.10
N LYS A 224 -19.26 1.39 2.05
CA LYS A 224 -20.52 1.57 2.78
C LYS A 224 -20.53 2.88 3.55
N GLY A 225 -19.45 3.22 4.25
CA GLY A 225 -19.31 4.52 4.91
C GLY A 225 -19.35 5.69 3.93
N ALA A 226 -18.79 5.54 2.73
CA ALA A 226 -18.86 6.57 1.69
C ALA A 226 -20.28 6.76 1.13
N VAL A 227 -21.04 5.66 0.97
CA VAL A 227 -22.44 5.66 0.54
C VAL A 227 -23.34 6.29 1.62
N ASP A 228 -23.22 5.85 2.87
CA ASP A 228 -23.96 6.41 4.00
C ASP A 228 -23.60 7.88 4.27
N GLY A 229 -22.44 8.32 3.82
CA GLY A 229 -22.03 9.72 3.84
C GLY A 229 -22.66 10.60 2.75
N GLY A 230 -23.34 10.01 1.77
CA GLY A 230 -24.07 10.71 0.69
C GLY A 230 -23.45 10.58 -0.71
N LEU A 231 -22.49 9.67 -0.94
CA LEU A 231 -22.00 9.40 -2.31
C LEU A 231 -22.84 8.34 -3.01
N ASN A 232 -23.11 8.55 -4.30
CA ASN A 232 -23.75 7.54 -5.13
C ASN A 232 -22.68 6.59 -5.69
N ILE A 233 -22.58 5.39 -5.12
CA ILE A 233 -21.67 4.34 -5.57
C ILE A 233 -22.50 3.11 -5.94
N PRO A 234 -22.52 2.69 -7.22
CA PRO A 234 -23.29 1.52 -7.62
C PRO A 234 -22.66 0.26 -7.03
N HIS A 235 -23.43 -0.50 -6.26
CA HIS A 235 -22.98 -1.71 -5.58
C HIS A 235 -24.13 -2.72 -5.39
N SER A 236 -23.78 -3.90 -4.89
CA SER A 236 -24.72 -4.97 -4.52
C SER A 236 -24.44 -5.44 -3.10
N LEU A 237 -25.43 -5.96 -2.38
CA LEU A 237 -25.30 -6.39 -0.99
C LEU A 237 -24.40 -7.61 -0.75
N LYS A 238 -24.10 -8.38 -1.80
CA LYS A 238 -23.41 -9.69 -1.76
C LYS A 238 -22.05 -9.71 -1.06
N ARG A 239 -21.41 -8.54 -0.91
CA ARG A 239 -20.04 -8.43 -0.40
C ARG A 239 -19.96 -7.84 1.01
N PHE A 240 -21.09 -7.49 1.61
CA PHE A 240 -21.13 -7.02 2.99
C PHE A 240 -21.02 -8.19 3.98
N PRO A 241 -20.43 -7.96 5.17
CA PRO A 241 -20.55 -8.89 6.29
C PRO A 241 -22.03 -9.19 6.58
N GLY A 242 -22.35 -10.44 6.92
CA GLY A 242 -23.74 -10.86 7.17
C GLY A 242 -24.54 -11.25 5.93
N TYR A 243 -23.95 -11.16 4.72
CA TYR A 243 -24.58 -11.71 3.52
C TYR A 243 -24.38 -13.23 3.46
N ASP A 244 -25.49 -13.95 3.37
CA ASP A 244 -25.49 -15.39 3.19
C ASP A 244 -25.73 -15.76 1.70
N ASN A 245 -24.87 -16.63 1.17
CA ASN A 245 -24.95 -17.05 -0.23
C ASN A 245 -26.09 -18.04 -0.47
N GLU A 246 -26.50 -18.79 0.55
CA GLU A 246 -27.53 -19.83 0.44
C GLU A 246 -28.92 -19.20 0.42
N SER A 247 -29.24 -18.40 1.45
CA SER A 247 -30.50 -17.64 1.52
C SER A 247 -30.55 -16.44 0.57
N LYS A 248 -29.40 -16.01 0.01
CA LYS A 248 -29.25 -14.80 -0.81
C LYS A 248 -29.78 -13.54 -0.11
N SER A 249 -29.71 -13.52 1.22
CA SER A 249 -30.22 -12.43 2.06
C SER A 249 -29.08 -11.78 2.85
N LEU A 250 -29.24 -10.48 3.16
CA LEU A 250 -28.32 -9.74 4.02
C LEU A 250 -28.91 -9.66 5.42
N ASN A 251 -28.18 -10.13 6.42
CA ASN A 251 -28.48 -9.80 7.80
C ASN A 251 -27.88 -8.42 8.14
N ALA A 252 -28.75 -7.40 8.18
CA ALA A 252 -28.36 -6.02 8.44
C ALA A 252 -27.77 -5.84 9.86
N ASP A 253 -28.23 -6.61 10.83
CA ASP A 253 -27.71 -6.56 12.20
C ASP A 253 -26.24 -6.95 12.24
N VAL A 254 -25.87 -8.09 11.63
CA VAL A 254 -24.45 -8.51 11.57
C VAL A 254 -23.60 -7.44 10.88
N HIS A 255 -24.09 -6.84 9.79
CA HIS A 255 -23.36 -5.75 9.13
C HIS A 255 -23.17 -4.55 10.07
N ARG A 256 -24.22 -4.15 10.79
CA ARG A 256 -24.18 -3.08 11.82
C ARG A 256 -23.18 -3.39 12.93
N GLN A 257 -23.13 -4.64 13.42
CA GLN A 257 -22.15 -5.10 14.41
C GLN A 257 -20.71 -4.93 13.91
N HIS A 258 -20.45 -5.16 12.62
CA HIS A 258 -19.14 -4.91 12.02
C HIS A 258 -18.80 -3.42 11.90
N ILE A 259 -19.78 -2.57 11.60
CA ILE A 259 -19.59 -1.11 11.51
C ILE A 259 -19.24 -0.52 12.88
N PHE A 260 -19.87 -0.99 13.95
CA PHE A 260 -19.59 -0.53 15.32
C PHE A 260 -18.50 -1.34 16.04
N ALA A 261 -17.79 -2.21 15.32
CA ALA A 261 -16.72 -3.05 15.86
C ALA A 261 -17.11 -3.97 17.03
N GLN A 262 -18.38 -4.41 17.12
CA GLN A 262 -18.80 -5.37 18.14
C GLN A 262 -18.08 -6.71 18.01
N HIS A 263 -17.71 -7.14 16.79
CA HIS A 263 -16.84 -8.30 16.59
C HIS A 263 -15.46 -8.16 17.27
N VAL A 264 -14.93 -6.94 17.38
CA VAL A 264 -13.68 -6.67 18.11
C VAL A 264 -13.94 -6.69 19.61
N ALA A 265 -15.05 -6.12 20.06
CA ALA A 265 -15.46 -6.16 21.46
C ALA A 265 -15.68 -7.60 21.96
N ASN A 266 -16.35 -8.44 21.17
CA ASN A 266 -16.55 -9.85 21.47
C ASN A 266 -15.21 -10.59 21.53
N TYR A 267 -14.31 -10.32 20.58
CA TYR A 267 -12.96 -10.91 20.60
C TYR A 267 -12.15 -10.45 21.83
N MET A 268 -12.33 -9.21 22.29
CA MET A 268 -11.73 -8.75 23.55
C MET A 268 -12.25 -9.55 24.74
N LYS A 269 -13.57 -9.74 24.85
CA LYS A 269 -14.20 -10.49 25.96
C LYS A 269 -13.75 -11.96 25.99
N THR A 270 -13.77 -12.62 24.83
CA THR A 270 -13.32 -14.04 24.74
C THR A 270 -11.86 -14.19 25.16
N LEU A 271 -10.98 -13.27 24.75
CA LEU A 271 -9.56 -13.33 25.12
C LEU A 271 -9.30 -13.00 26.59
N GLU A 272 -10.08 -12.07 27.16
CA GLU A 272 -9.98 -11.72 28.57
C GLU A 272 -10.39 -12.90 29.47
N GLU A 273 -11.36 -13.70 29.03
CA GLU A 273 -11.80 -14.92 29.72
C GLU A 273 -10.87 -16.12 29.51
N GLU A 274 -10.33 -16.31 28.30
CA GLU A 274 -9.53 -17.49 27.94
C GLU A 274 -8.03 -17.35 28.25
N ASP A 275 -7.41 -16.21 27.91
CA ASP A 275 -5.95 -16.01 27.96
C ASP A 275 -5.57 -14.52 28.10
N ASP A 276 -5.31 -14.10 29.35
CA ASP A 276 -4.92 -12.73 29.71
C ASP A 276 -3.58 -12.29 29.07
N ASP A 277 -2.63 -13.21 28.83
CA ASP A 277 -1.36 -12.87 28.19
C ASP A 277 -1.54 -12.59 26.69
N ALA A 278 -2.36 -13.40 26.01
CA ALA A 278 -2.75 -13.14 24.64
C ALA A 278 -3.58 -11.86 24.51
N PHE A 279 -4.45 -11.57 25.48
CA PHE A 279 -5.21 -10.32 25.57
C PHE A 279 -4.28 -9.10 25.66
N LYS A 280 -3.35 -9.10 26.62
CA LYS A 280 -2.35 -8.03 26.77
C LYS A 280 -1.52 -7.83 25.51
N ARG A 281 -1.12 -8.91 24.82
CA ARG A 281 -0.37 -8.82 23.57
C ARG A 281 -1.19 -8.17 22.45
N GLN A 282 -2.41 -8.65 22.22
CA GLN A 282 -3.25 -8.22 21.10
C GLN A 282 -3.82 -6.81 21.32
N PHE A 283 -4.23 -6.50 22.55
CA PHE A 283 -4.96 -5.27 22.90
C PHE A 283 -4.15 -4.31 23.78
N SER A 284 -2.82 -4.46 23.86
CA SER A 284 -1.92 -3.55 24.60
C SER A 284 -2.21 -2.06 24.43
N GLN A 285 -2.48 -1.62 23.19
CA GLN A 285 -2.80 -0.21 22.91
C GLN A 285 -4.20 0.19 23.38
N TYR A 286 -5.16 -0.74 23.42
CA TYR A 286 -6.50 -0.48 23.98
C TYR A 286 -6.40 -0.29 25.49
N ILE A 287 -5.66 -1.16 26.18
CA ILE A 287 -5.38 -1.06 27.63
C ILE A 287 -4.70 0.28 27.93
N LYS A 288 -3.66 0.65 27.18
CA LYS A 288 -2.94 1.93 27.36
C LYS A 288 -3.83 3.16 27.20
N ASN A 289 -4.87 3.08 26.37
CA ASN A 289 -5.81 4.18 26.14
C ASN A 289 -7.09 4.08 26.98
N GLY A 290 -7.21 3.08 27.87
CA GLY A 290 -8.38 2.88 28.73
C GLY A 290 -9.66 2.52 27.97
N ILE A 291 -9.55 1.82 26.83
CA ILE A 291 -10.70 1.44 26.01
C ILE A 291 -11.08 -0.01 26.31
N THR A 292 -12.24 -0.20 26.95
CA THR A 292 -12.84 -1.51 27.26
C THR A 292 -13.81 -1.96 26.17
N ALA A 293 -14.17 -3.25 26.16
CA ALA A 293 -15.06 -3.84 25.15
C ALA A 293 -16.42 -3.11 25.05
N ASP A 294 -17.02 -2.75 26.18
CA ASP A 294 -18.34 -2.10 26.22
C ASP A 294 -18.32 -0.65 25.69
N ASN A 295 -17.16 0.01 25.76
CA ASN A 295 -17.00 1.40 25.32
C ASN A 295 -16.73 1.53 23.81
N ILE A 296 -16.48 0.43 23.10
CA ILE A 296 -16.11 0.47 21.68
C ILE A 296 -17.25 1.01 20.80
N GLU A 297 -18.48 0.56 21.01
CA GLU A 297 -19.61 0.99 20.19
C GLU A 297 -19.88 2.49 20.36
N SER A 298 -19.88 2.97 21.60
CA SER A 298 -20.10 4.39 21.91
C SER A 298 -19.01 5.29 21.32
N MET A 299 -17.76 4.81 21.28
CA MET A 299 -16.64 5.50 20.63
C MET A 299 -16.89 5.70 19.13
N TYR A 300 -17.32 4.66 18.40
CA TYR A 300 -17.59 4.79 16.96
C TYR A 300 -18.82 5.66 16.66
N LYS A 301 -19.89 5.57 17.46
CA LYS A 301 -21.06 6.46 17.33
C LYS A 301 -20.68 7.93 17.45
N LYS A 302 -19.95 8.30 18.51
CA LYS A 302 -19.42 9.65 18.71
C LYS A 302 -18.51 10.10 17.57
N ALA A 303 -17.70 9.18 17.03
CA ALA A 303 -16.84 9.48 15.89
C ALA A 303 -17.64 9.78 14.61
N HIS A 304 -18.72 9.06 14.34
CA HIS A 304 -19.58 9.34 13.19
C HIS A 304 -20.21 10.73 13.27
N GLU A 305 -20.71 11.10 14.45
CA GLU A 305 -21.25 12.44 14.73
C GLU A 305 -20.18 13.53 14.57
N ALA A 306 -18.99 13.32 15.15
CA ALA A 306 -17.89 14.27 15.06
C ALA A 306 -17.40 14.46 13.61
N ILE A 307 -17.35 13.39 12.81
CA ILE A 307 -17.02 13.44 11.38
C ILE A 307 -18.07 14.25 10.61
N ARG A 308 -19.36 14.07 10.90
CA ARG A 308 -20.44 14.83 10.27
C ARG A 308 -20.37 16.31 10.63
N ALA A 309 -20.03 16.63 11.89
CA ALA A 309 -19.90 18.00 12.36
C ALA A 309 -18.73 18.75 11.72
N ASN A 310 -17.54 18.13 11.63
CA ASN A 310 -16.36 18.77 11.05
C ASN A 310 -15.51 17.83 10.18
N PRO A 311 -15.84 17.67 8.89
CA PRO A 311 -15.10 16.77 8.01
C PRO A 311 -13.80 17.36 7.44
N GLU A 312 -13.45 18.61 7.77
CA GLU A 312 -12.37 19.33 7.08
C GLU A 312 -10.96 18.83 7.46
N PRO A 313 -10.04 18.77 6.48
CA PRO A 313 -8.65 18.42 6.76
C PRO A 313 -7.96 19.55 7.53
N GLN A 314 -7.23 19.20 8.58
CA GLN A 314 -6.42 20.14 9.33
C GLN A 314 -5.14 20.46 8.55
N LYS A 315 -4.89 21.74 8.27
CA LYS A 315 -3.64 22.17 7.64
C LYS A 315 -2.49 22.00 8.63
N VAL A 316 -1.46 21.25 8.23
CA VAL A 316 -0.22 21.14 9.00
C VAL A 316 0.69 22.31 8.59
N GLU A 317 1.11 23.11 9.57
CA GLU A 317 2.07 24.19 9.35
C GLU A 317 3.42 23.61 8.92
N LYS A 318 3.95 24.10 7.80
CA LYS A 318 5.25 23.67 7.30
C LYS A 318 6.33 24.44 8.03
N LYS A 319 7.13 23.73 8.83
CA LYS A 319 8.38 24.27 9.39
C LYS A 319 9.33 24.69 8.26
N GLU A 320 10.14 25.71 8.49
CA GLU A 320 11.14 26.19 7.54
C GLU A 320 12.09 25.06 7.08
N GLN A 321 12.49 25.10 5.81
CA GLN A 321 13.27 24.02 5.21
C GLN A 321 14.71 24.04 5.74
N ALA A 322 15.02 23.10 6.63
CA ALA A 322 16.39 22.84 7.05
C ALA A 322 17.32 22.53 5.85
N LYS A 323 18.62 22.84 6.00
CA LYS A 323 19.65 22.51 4.99
C LYS A 323 19.57 21.03 4.61
N LYS A 324 19.42 20.72 3.32
CA LYS A 324 19.22 19.35 2.81
C LYS A 324 20.46 18.47 3.05
N LYS A 325 20.45 17.68 4.11
CA LYS A 325 21.44 16.61 4.33
C LYS A 325 21.23 15.48 3.32
N ARG A 326 22.31 15.05 2.68
CA ARG A 326 22.27 13.95 1.70
C ARG A 326 22.56 12.62 2.40
N TRP A 327 21.57 11.72 2.42
CA TRP A 327 21.69 10.38 3.00
C TRP A 327 22.22 9.32 2.03
N ASN A 328 22.05 9.56 0.72
CA ASN A 328 22.47 8.63 -0.33
C ASN A 328 23.79 9.07 -0.96
N ARG A 329 24.68 8.12 -1.26
CA ARG A 329 25.94 8.42 -1.94
C ARG A 329 25.72 9.18 -3.26
N ALA A 330 26.62 10.11 -3.56
CA ALA A 330 26.70 10.76 -4.86
C ALA A 330 26.95 9.75 -5.99
N LYS A 331 26.25 9.93 -7.12
CA LYS A 331 26.61 9.18 -8.32
C LYS A 331 28.00 9.67 -8.73
N LEU A 332 28.96 8.74 -8.76
CA LEU A 332 30.32 9.04 -9.20
C LEU A 332 30.28 9.70 -10.58
N THR A 333 31.12 10.70 -10.78
CA THR A 333 31.32 11.32 -12.09
C THR A 333 31.99 10.34 -13.05
N LEU A 334 32.08 10.70 -14.33
CA LEU A 334 32.77 9.85 -15.31
C LEU A 334 34.28 9.77 -15.03
N SER A 335 34.90 10.90 -14.67
CA SER A 335 36.33 11.00 -14.35
C SER A 335 36.69 10.16 -13.13
N GLU A 336 35.92 10.27 -12.04
CA GLU A 336 36.10 9.45 -10.84
C GLU A 336 36.02 7.95 -11.14
N ARG A 337 35.11 7.53 -12.04
CA ARG A 337 35.00 6.11 -12.43
C ARG A 337 36.20 5.65 -13.25
N LYS A 338 36.70 6.47 -14.18
CA LYS A 338 37.87 6.14 -15.01
C LYS A 338 39.13 6.02 -14.15
N ASN A 339 39.39 7.03 -13.34
CA ASN A 339 40.52 7.05 -12.41
C ASN A 339 40.46 5.82 -11.47
N ARG A 340 39.30 5.50 -10.90
CA ARG A 340 39.14 4.28 -10.08
C ARG A 340 39.50 3.00 -10.83
N VAL A 341 39.18 2.90 -12.13
CA VAL A 341 39.53 1.72 -12.93
C VAL A 341 41.04 1.65 -13.18
N GLU A 342 41.67 2.78 -13.49
CA GLU A 342 43.13 2.89 -13.68
C GLU A 342 43.88 2.50 -12.40
N GLN A 343 43.49 3.07 -11.26
CA GLN A 343 44.05 2.73 -9.96
C GLN A 343 43.93 1.23 -9.64
N LYS A 344 42.79 0.61 -9.95
CA LYS A 344 42.58 -0.82 -9.74
C LYS A 344 43.43 -1.71 -10.65
N LYS A 345 43.66 -1.29 -11.90
CA LYS A 345 44.56 -2.02 -12.82
C LYS A 345 45.99 -1.93 -12.34
N ALA A 346 46.44 -0.72 -11.98
CA ALA A 346 47.79 -0.48 -11.48
C ALA A 346 48.06 -1.25 -10.18
N SER A 347 47.11 -1.27 -9.24
CA SER A 347 47.26 -2.03 -8.00
C SER A 347 47.34 -3.54 -8.24
N PHE A 348 46.57 -4.05 -9.21
CA PHE A 348 46.57 -5.48 -9.55
C PHE A 348 47.88 -5.92 -10.22
N LEU A 349 48.44 -5.08 -11.10
CA LEU A 349 49.76 -5.35 -11.70
C LEU A 349 50.85 -5.42 -10.62
N LYS A 350 50.84 -4.49 -9.66
CA LYS A 350 51.77 -4.52 -8.53
C LYS A 350 51.65 -5.77 -7.65
N THR A 351 50.44 -6.30 -7.46
CA THR A 351 50.26 -7.55 -6.69
C THR A 351 50.76 -8.78 -7.42
N LEU A 352 50.78 -8.78 -8.77
CA LEU A 352 51.39 -9.87 -9.54
C LEU A 352 52.91 -9.78 -9.46
N GLU A 353 53.48 -8.60 -9.69
CA GLU A 353 54.93 -8.37 -9.61
C GLU A 353 55.51 -8.70 -8.23
N GLY A 354 54.77 -8.46 -7.15
CA GLY A 354 55.18 -8.83 -5.79
C GLY A 354 54.85 -10.27 -5.36
N ALA A 355 54.16 -11.05 -6.19
CA ALA A 355 53.96 -12.50 -6.00
C ALA A 355 54.98 -13.32 -6.81
N ASP A 356 55.55 -12.72 -7.85
CA ASP A 356 56.61 -13.29 -8.69
C ASP A 356 58.03 -12.97 -8.16
N ALA A 357 58.14 -12.15 -7.11
CA ALA A 357 59.37 -11.82 -6.37
C ALA A 357 59.37 -12.47 -4.99
#